data_AF-A0A377CWJ9-F1
#
_entry.id   AF-A0A377CWJ9-F1
#
_cell.length_a   1.000
_cell.length_b   1.000
_cell.length_c   1.000
_cell.angle_alpha   90.00
_cell.angle_beta   90.00
_cell.angle_gamma   90.00
#
_symmetry.space_group_name_H-M   'P 1'
#
loop_
_entity.id
_entity.type
_entity.pdbx_description
1 polymer ?
#
loop_
_entity_poly.entity_id
_entity_poly.type
_entity_poly.pdbx_seq_one_letter_code
_entity_poly.pdbx_strand_id
1 'polypeptide(L)'
;MDTPRVVKGVRFSLRLTSGSGENSRLLTTAITADTEHRFSGLPLGEYTLTVRAINSYGQQGEPATTTFRINAPAAPAGVELTPGYFQITAVPRLAVYDPTVQFECWFSEAKIADAAQVETSARYLGTGSQWSVSGPHIKPGKDFWFYVRSVNLVGKSAFVEASGRASNDAAGYLELFREKIGKTHLAEALWAEIDNSQLKDEMAEMQTTITETRNEITQTVSKTLEDQSATIQQIQRVQTDTNNDLNSMWAVKLQQMQDGRRYIAGIGAGIENTPDGMQSQILLAADRVAFINPENGDTTPALVTQGGQTFINEALIKTLTAPTITSGGNPPHSP
;
A
#
# COMPACT_ATOMS: atom_id res chain seq x y z
N MET A 1 -46.89 48.30 58.71
CA MET A 1 -47.04 48.15 57.25
C MET A 1 -47.62 49.45 56.75
N ASP A 2 -46.77 50.30 56.15
CA ASP A 2 -47.20 51.57 55.57
C ASP A 2 -47.47 51.32 54.08
N THR A 3 -48.71 51.49 53.66
CA THR A 3 -49.15 51.24 52.29
C THR A 3 -48.80 52.46 51.46
N PRO A 4 -48.07 52.35 50.32
CA PRO A 4 -47.75 53.53 49.53
C PRO A 4 -49.03 54.16 48.97
N ARG A 5 -49.39 55.35 49.45
CA ARG A 5 -50.46 56.16 48.85
C ARG A 5 -49.99 56.67 47.49
N VAL A 6 -50.60 56.18 46.42
CA VAL A 6 -50.47 56.77 45.08
C VAL A 6 -51.16 58.13 45.11
N VAL A 7 -50.37 59.20 45.17
CA VAL A 7 -50.87 60.57 45.09
C VAL A 7 -51.22 60.87 43.63
N LYS A 8 -52.52 60.92 43.31
CA LYS A 8 -52.99 61.40 42.00
C LYS A 8 -52.58 62.86 41.82
N GLY A 9 -51.94 63.18 40.70
CA GLY A 9 -51.57 64.56 40.32
C GLY A 9 -50.12 64.97 40.64
N VAL A 10 -49.24 64.03 41.02
CA VAL A 10 -47.81 64.33 41.15
C VAL A 10 -47.19 64.58 39.78
N ARG A 11 -46.40 65.64 39.68
CA ARG A 11 -45.51 65.91 38.54
C ARG A 11 -44.07 65.88 39.00
N PHE A 12 -43.13 65.76 38.10
CA PHE A 12 -41.71 65.74 38.40
C PHE A 12 -41.03 66.94 37.76
N SER A 13 -40.29 67.71 38.55
CA SER A 13 -39.33 68.68 38.05
C SER A 13 -38.00 68.00 37.86
N LEU A 14 -37.45 68.07 36.65
CA LEU A 14 -36.15 67.56 36.29
C LEU A 14 -35.22 68.76 36.07
N ARG A 15 -34.03 68.69 36.65
CA ARG A 15 -32.95 69.65 36.46
C ARG A 15 -31.70 68.88 36.04
N LEU A 16 -31.23 69.13 34.83
CA LEU A 16 -30.03 68.52 34.29
C LEU A 16 -28.90 69.54 34.27
N THR A 17 -27.81 69.23 34.96
CA THR A 17 -26.59 70.04 35.03
C THR A 17 -25.41 69.25 34.45
N SER A 18 -24.57 69.89 33.65
CA SER A 18 -23.28 69.33 33.20
C SER A 18 -22.14 69.74 34.11
N GLY A 19 -21.07 68.94 34.14
CA GLY A 19 -19.88 69.19 34.93
C GLY A 19 -20.02 68.75 36.39
N SER A 20 -18.97 69.00 37.18
CA SER A 20 -18.91 68.68 38.60
C SER A 20 -18.34 69.85 39.40
N GLY A 21 -18.76 69.97 40.68
CA GLY A 21 -18.31 71.03 41.59
C GLY A 21 -18.60 72.43 41.07
N GLU A 22 -17.60 73.32 41.15
CA GLU A 22 -17.68 74.73 40.74
C GLU A 22 -17.87 74.91 39.23
N ASN A 23 -17.53 73.91 38.42
CA ASN A 23 -17.71 73.94 36.96
C ASN A 23 -19.10 73.45 36.51
N SER A 24 -20.04 73.27 37.46
CA SER A 24 -21.39 72.81 37.12
C SER A 24 -22.19 73.89 36.39
N ARG A 25 -22.78 73.55 35.24
CA ARG A 25 -23.63 74.44 34.45
C ARG A 25 -25.01 73.83 34.28
N LEU A 26 -26.05 74.62 34.55
CA LEU A 26 -27.42 74.22 34.23
C LEU A 26 -27.58 74.14 32.71
N LEU A 27 -27.98 72.97 32.21
CA LEU A 27 -28.26 72.75 30.79
C LEU A 27 -29.74 72.93 30.48
N THR A 28 -30.59 72.23 31.23
CA THR A 28 -32.03 72.28 30.97
C THR A 28 -32.84 71.92 32.22
N THR A 29 -34.10 72.34 32.21
CA THR A 29 -35.11 71.95 33.18
C THR A 29 -36.36 71.50 32.44
N ALA A 30 -37.01 70.45 32.95
CA ALA A 30 -38.28 69.96 32.41
C ALA A 30 -39.28 69.70 33.53
N ILE A 31 -40.57 69.73 33.20
CA ILE A 31 -41.63 69.24 34.09
C ILE A 31 -42.42 68.18 33.31
N THR A 32 -42.58 67.00 33.91
CA THR A 32 -43.35 65.90 33.32
C THR A 32 -44.30 65.29 34.34
N ALA A 33 -45.44 64.77 33.89
CA ALA A 33 -46.30 63.91 34.72
C ALA A 33 -45.92 62.42 34.57
N ASP A 34 -45.11 62.09 33.57
CA ASP A 34 -44.67 60.74 33.28
C ASP A 34 -43.49 60.34 34.16
N THR A 35 -43.30 59.04 34.33
CA THR A 35 -42.16 58.47 35.06
C THR A 35 -40.89 58.42 34.21
N GLU A 36 -40.96 58.80 32.93
CA GLU A 36 -39.85 58.81 31.98
C GLU A 36 -39.73 60.17 31.28
N HIS A 37 -38.50 60.58 30.98
CA HIS A 37 -38.23 61.78 30.21
C HIS A 37 -36.97 61.59 29.37
N ARG A 38 -37.00 62.03 28.11
CA ARG A 38 -35.87 61.89 27.19
C ARG A 38 -35.19 63.24 26.98
N PHE A 39 -33.92 63.32 27.36
CA PHE A 39 -33.02 64.39 26.96
C PHE A 39 -32.29 63.99 25.66
N SER A 40 -32.10 64.93 24.74
CA SER A 40 -31.42 64.73 23.47
C SER A 40 -30.45 65.88 23.18
N GLY A 41 -29.49 65.66 22.27
CA GLY A 41 -28.50 66.68 21.90
C GLY A 41 -27.53 67.07 23.02
N LEU A 42 -27.32 66.18 24.00
CA LEU A 42 -26.38 66.42 25.08
C LEU A 42 -24.93 66.24 24.57
N PRO A 43 -24.01 67.18 24.86
CA PRO A 43 -22.59 67.03 24.56
C PRO A 43 -21.92 65.82 25.25
N LEU A 44 -20.62 65.64 25.02
CA LEU A 44 -19.84 64.72 25.85
C LEU A 44 -19.57 65.35 27.22
N GLY A 45 -19.64 64.57 28.29
CA GLY A 45 -19.26 65.01 29.62
C GLY A 45 -19.95 64.29 30.78
N GLU A 46 -19.74 64.85 31.97
CA GLU A 46 -20.37 64.46 33.23
C GLU A 46 -21.70 65.18 33.39
N TYR A 47 -22.71 64.45 33.86
CA TYR A 47 -24.06 64.95 34.07
C TYR A 47 -24.56 64.61 35.46
N THR A 48 -25.30 65.54 36.04
CA THR A 48 -26.07 65.34 37.26
C THR A 48 -27.54 65.63 36.96
N LEU A 49 -28.39 64.61 37.10
CA LEU A 49 -29.84 64.76 37.01
C LEU A 49 -30.41 64.86 38.42
N THR A 50 -31.09 65.95 38.71
CA THR A 50 -31.86 66.14 39.94
C THR A 50 -33.34 66.11 39.63
N VAL A 51 -34.10 65.28 40.33
CA VAL A 51 -35.54 65.12 40.17
C VAL A 51 -36.23 65.47 41.48
N ARG A 52 -37.31 66.27 41.41
CA ARG A 52 -38.15 66.63 42.57
C ARG A 52 -39.61 66.33 42.25
N ALA A 53 -40.31 65.65 43.16
CA ALA A 53 -41.75 65.50 43.07
C ALA A 53 -42.45 66.82 43.38
N ILE A 54 -43.47 67.17 42.61
CA ILE A 54 -44.32 68.35 42.75
C ILE A 54 -45.74 67.86 43.04
N ASN A 55 -46.31 68.29 44.16
CA ASN A 55 -47.70 67.97 44.49
C ASN A 55 -48.70 68.90 43.77
N SER A 56 -50.01 68.65 43.93
CA SER A 56 -51.08 69.45 43.33
C SER A 56 -51.10 70.93 43.78
N TYR A 57 -50.40 71.28 44.86
CA TYR A 57 -50.27 72.63 45.39
C TYR A 57 -48.97 73.33 44.94
N GLY A 58 -48.17 72.71 44.06
CA GLY A 58 -46.92 73.27 43.56
C GLY A 58 -45.73 73.15 44.51
N GLN A 59 -45.88 72.48 45.66
CA GLN A 59 -44.80 72.26 46.60
C GLN A 59 -43.87 71.15 46.09
N GLN A 60 -42.56 71.40 46.19
CA GLN A 60 -41.53 70.45 45.79
C GLN A 60 -41.08 69.61 46.99
N GLY A 61 -41.00 68.29 46.80
CA GLY A 61 -40.37 67.38 47.75
C GLY A 61 -38.84 67.43 47.70
N GLU A 62 -38.22 66.58 48.52
CA GLU A 62 -36.76 66.40 48.56
C GLU A 62 -36.20 65.98 47.20
N PRO A 63 -35.00 66.46 46.83
CA PRO A 63 -34.36 66.09 45.57
C PRO A 63 -33.83 64.65 45.61
N ALA A 64 -34.11 63.91 44.54
CA ALA A 64 -33.38 62.70 44.18
C ALA A 64 -32.35 63.04 43.11
N THR A 65 -31.09 62.70 43.32
CA THR A 65 -30.00 63.04 42.41
C THR A 65 -29.28 61.79 41.94
N THR A 66 -28.96 61.73 40.65
CA THR A 66 -28.09 60.71 40.05
C THR A 66 -27.06 61.36 39.13
N THR A 67 -25.91 60.71 38.99
CA THR A 67 -24.84 61.16 38.10
C THR A 67 -24.60 60.14 37.01
N PHE A 68 -24.31 60.60 35.79
CA PHE A 68 -24.02 59.74 34.65
C PHE A 68 -23.07 60.43 33.69
N ARG A 69 -22.47 59.67 32.78
CA ARG A 69 -21.47 60.14 31.81
C ARG A 69 -21.93 59.85 30.39
N ILE A 70 -21.71 60.80 29.49
CA ILE A 70 -21.87 60.62 28.06
C ILE A 70 -20.47 60.82 27.47
N ASN A 71 -19.73 59.75 27.20
CA ASN A 71 -18.41 59.82 26.62
C ASN A 71 -18.27 58.82 25.46
N ALA A 72 -17.40 59.14 24.51
CA ALA A 72 -16.86 58.11 23.63
C ALA A 72 -16.19 57.03 24.48
N PRO A 73 -16.24 55.76 24.05
CA PRO A 73 -15.69 54.68 24.84
C PRO A 73 -14.16 54.75 24.87
N ALA A 74 -13.56 54.21 25.93
CA ALA A 74 -12.12 54.03 25.97
C ALA A 74 -11.68 53.04 24.88
N ALA A 75 -10.50 53.25 24.31
CA ALA A 75 -9.91 52.27 23.40
C ALA A 75 -9.70 50.92 24.11
N PRO A 76 -9.68 49.79 23.37
CA PRO A 76 -9.29 48.51 23.95
C PRO A 76 -7.96 48.64 24.71
N ALA A 77 -7.82 47.98 25.84
CA ALA A 77 -6.53 47.90 26.54
C ALA A 77 -5.51 47.07 25.75
N GLY A 78 -5.99 46.15 24.93
CA GLY A 78 -5.20 45.34 24.03
C GLY A 78 -6.09 44.43 23.20
N VAL A 79 -5.46 43.72 22.27
CA VAL A 79 -6.10 42.67 21.47
C VAL A 79 -5.29 41.40 21.65
N GLU A 80 -5.92 40.38 22.20
CA GLU A 80 -5.35 39.06 22.35
C GLU A 80 -5.46 38.33 21.01
N LEU A 81 -4.34 37.78 20.52
CA LEU A 81 -4.28 37.06 19.27
C LEU A 81 -3.97 35.59 19.54
N THR A 82 -4.86 34.72 19.07
CA THR A 82 -4.70 33.26 19.17
C THR A 82 -4.32 32.69 17.80
N PRO A 83 -3.08 32.17 17.63
CA PRO A 83 -2.64 31.54 16.39
C PRO A 83 -3.34 30.19 16.15
N GLY A 84 -3.76 29.95 14.91
CA GLY A 84 -4.25 28.65 14.43
C GLY A 84 -3.57 28.25 13.12
N TYR A 85 -3.86 27.04 12.62
CA TYR A 85 -3.37 26.61 11.32
C TYR A 85 -4.08 27.35 10.20
N PHE A 86 -3.35 28.18 9.46
CA PHE A 86 -3.91 29.07 8.44
C PHE A 86 -4.97 30.02 8.96
N GLN A 87 -4.90 30.38 10.25
CA GLN A 87 -5.90 31.18 10.94
C GLN A 87 -5.27 32.01 12.06
N ILE A 88 -5.83 33.18 12.32
CA ILE A 88 -5.59 33.96 13.54
C ILE A 88 -6.93 34.45 14.07
N THR A 89 -7.16 34.30 15.37
CA THR A 89 -8.34 34.83 16.06
C THR A 89 -7.95 36.03 16.91
N ALA A 90 -8.68 37.13 16.80
CA ALA A 90 -8.47 38.36 17.55
C ALA A 90 -9.61 38.60 18.55
N VAL A 91 -9.25 38.86 19.81
CA VAL A 91 -10.19 39.12 20.92
C VAL A 91 -9.77 40.41 21.66
N PRO A 92 -10.53 41.52 21.53
CA PRO A 92 -10.23 42.75 22.27
C PRO A 92 -10.51 42.58 23.77
N ARG A 93 -9.73 43.30 24.58
CA ARG A 93 -9.88 43.37 26.04
C ARG A 93 -10.04 44.82 26.48
N LEU A 94 -10.95 45.09 27.42
CA LEU A 94 -11.03 46.39 28.08
C LEU A 94 -10.23 46.37 29.38
N ALA A 95 -9.70 47.53 29.77
CA ALA A 95 -9.10 47.72 31.09
C ALA A 95 -10.16 47.66 32.20
N VAL A 96 -11.36 48.17 31.92
CA VAL A 96 -12.51 48.17 32.81
C VAL A 96 -13.71 47.69 32.01
N TYR A 97 -14.46 46.74 32.55
CA TYR A 97 -15.66 46.24 31.91
C TYR A 97 -16.70 47.37 31.72
N ASP A 98 -17.16 47.54 30.48
CA ASP A 98 -18.24 48.45 30.12
C ASP A 98 -19.22 47.72 29.19
N PRO A 99 -20.46 47.45 29.64
CA PRO A 99 -21.44 46.70 28.86
C PRO A 99 -22.01 47.50 27.68
N THR A 100 -21.78 48.82 27.63
CA THR A 100 -22.25 49.69 26.54
C THR A 100 -21.30 49.71 25.35
N VAL A 101 -20.11 49.11 25.51
CA VAL A 101 -19.07 49.08 24.49
C VAL A 101 -19.24 47.86 23.58
N GLN A 102 -19.20 48.14 22.29
CA GLN A 102 -18.98 47.15 21.23
C GLN A 102 -17.62 47.41 20.59
N PHE A 103 -17.12 46.48 19.79
CA PHE A 103 -15.86 46.66 19.07
C PHE A 103 -16.05 46.52 17.58
N GLU A 104 -15.29 47.30 16.82
CA GLU A 104 -15.15 47.18 15.37
C GLU A 104 -13.73 46.73 15.05
N CYS A 105 -13.56 45.80 14.10
CA CYS A 105 -12.26 45.22 13.77
C CYS A 105 -11.94 45.29 12.27
N TRP A 106 -10.67 45.57 11.97
CA TRP A 106 -10.10 45.57 10.63
C TRP A 106 -8.86 44.68 10.59
N PHE A 107 -8.62 44.10 9.42
CA PHE A 107 -7.50 43.22 9.14
C PHE A 107 -6.66 43.72 7.97
N SER A 108 -5.34 43.66 8.10
CA SER A 108 -4.41 43.96 7.01
C SER A 108 -3.26 42.94 6.97
N GLU A 109 -2.84 42.59 5.76
CA GLU A 109 -1.65 41.75 5.53
C GLU A 109 -0.33 42.53 5.66
N ALA A 110 -0.40 43.86 5.77
CA ALA A 110 0.75 44.74 5.94
C ALA A 110 0.45 45.81 7.00
N LYS A 111 1.48 46.21 7.74
CA LYS A 111 1.35 47.29 8.72
C LYS A 111 0.92 48.59 8.03
N ILE A 112 -0.08 49.24 8.59
CA ILE A 112 -0.52 50.59 8.22
C ILE A 112 0.21 51.59 9.13
N ALA A 113 0.92 52.55 8.53
CA ALA A 113 1.70 53.53 9.28
C ALA A 113 0.83 54.59 9.98
N ASP A 114 -0.29 54.98 9.35
CA ASP A 114 -1.21 56.00 9.86
C ASP A 114 -2.57 55.38 10.18
N ALA A 115 -2.98 55.47 11.45
CA ALA A 115 -4.26 54.96 11.92
C ALA A 115 -5.47 55.57 11.20
N ALA A 116 -5.35 56.77 10.63
CA ALA A 116 -6.43 57.39 9.84
C ALA A 116 -6.71 56.64 8.53
N GLN A 117 -5.75 55.88 8.01
CA GLN A 117 -5.89 55.09 6.78
C GLN A 117 -6.46 53.69 7.02
N VAL A 118 -6.67 53.28 8.28
CA VAL A 118 -7.17 51.93 8.60
C VAL A 118 -8.50 51.65 7.93
N GLU A 119 -9.44 52.61 7.96
CA GLU A 119 -10.78 52.40 7.39
C GLU A 119 -10.77 52.22 5.86
N THR A 120 -9.77 52.79 5.18
CA THR A 120 -9.67 52.76 3.71
C THR A 120 -8.74 51.68 3.20
N SER A 121 -7.72 51.30 3.97
CA SER A 121 -6.64 50.40 3.53
C SER A 121 -6.73 49.00 4.14
N ALA A 122 -7.44 48.82 5.26
CA ALA A 122 -7.64 47.50 5.86
C ALA A 122 -9.03 46.93 5.53
N ARG A 123 -9.15 45.60 5.55
CA ARG A 123 -10.41 44.91 5.37
C ARG A 123 -11.24 44.95 6.65
N TYR A 124 -12.42 45.55 6.60
CA TYR A 124 -13.36 45.51 7.71
C TYR A 124 -13.87 44.08 7.96
N LEU A 125 -13.79 43.60 9.22
CA LEU A 125 -14.27 42.29 9.64
C LEU A 125 -15.65 42.34 10.32
N GLY A 126 -16.14 43.53 10.67
CA GLY A 126 -17.45 43.73 11.30
C GLY A 126 -17.37 44.22 12.75
N THR A 127 -18.54 44.26 13.39
CA THR A 127 -18.72 44.59 14.81
C THR A 127 -18.93 43.30 15.61
N GLY A 128 -18.30 43.16 16.76
CA GLY A 128 -18.39 41.94 17.57
C GLY A 128 -17.41 41.90 18.74
N SER A 129 -17.29 40.74 19.38
CA SER A 129 -16.37 40.50 20.50
C SER A 129 -15.17 39.63 20.12
N GLN A 130 -15.16 39.06 18.92
CA GLN A 130 -14.04 38.28 18.38
C GLN A 130 -14.14 38.17 16.86
N TRP A 131 -13.01 37.98 16.20
CA TRP A 131 -12.94 37.72 14.76
C TRP A 131 -11.86 36.72 14.41
N SER A 132 -12.16 35.82 13.49
CA SER A 132 -11.20 34.87 12.94
C SER A 132 -10.93 35.20 11.49
N VAL A 133 -9.66 35.35 11.14
CA VAL A 133 -9.22 35.43 9.74
C VAL A 133 -8.50 34.15 9.39
N SER A 134 -9.03 33.44 8.40
CA SER A 134 -8.46 32.20 7.90
C SER A 134 -8.27 32.23 6.39
N GLY A 135 -7.26 31.51 5.89
CA GLY A 135 -7.08 31.32 4.46
C GLY A 135 -5.65 30.96 4.06
N PRO A 136 -5.42 30.60 2.78
CA PRO A 136 -4.12 30.15 2.28
C PRO A 136 -3.04 31.23 2.31
N HIS A 137 -3.42 32.51 2.41
CA HIS A 137 -2.51 33.65 2.57
C HIS A 137 -2.04 33.83 4.01
N ILE A 138 -2.75 33.28 5.01
CA ILE A 138 -2.41 33.32 6.43
C ILE A 138 -1.36 32.24 6.73
N LYS A 139 -0.15 32.42 6.22
CA LYS A 139 0.92 31.42 6.29
C LYS A 139 1.77 31.58 7.55
N PRO A 140 2.40 30.48 8.04
CA PRO A 140 3.47 30.55 9.04
C PRO A 140 4.55 31.56 8.67
N GLY A 141 5.16 32.18 9.67
CA GLY A 141 6.30 33.10 9.50
C GLY A 141 5.97 34.49 8.96
N LYS A 142 4.71 34.78 8.58
CA LYS A 142 4.26 36.11 8.15
C LYS A 142 3.49 36.81 9.27
N ASP A 143 3.80 38.08 9.49
CA ASP A 143 3.04 38.96 10.38
C ASP A 143 1.76 39.47 9.71
N PHE A 144 0.70 39.58 10.49
CA PHE A 144 -0.58 40.15 10.09
C PHE A 144 -1.05 41.14 11.15
N TRP A 145 -1.79 42.16 10.73
CA TRP A 145 -2.18 43.27 11.59
C TRP A 145 -3.70 43.33 11.76
N PHE A 146 -4.11 43.52 13.01
CA PHE A 146 -5.47 43.76 13.43
C PHE A 146 -5.55 45.16 14.03
N TYR A 147 -6.57 45.91 13.62
CA TYR A 147 -6.87 47.23 14.13
C TYR A 147 -8.25 47.19 14.74
N VAL A 148 -8.35 47.41 16.05
CA VAL A 148 -9.61 47.31 16.78
C VAL A 148 -9.88 48.62 17.50
N ARG A 149 -11.13 49.06 17.49
CA ARG A 149 -11.57 50.20 18.29
C ARG A 149 -12.88 49.89 19.00
N SER A 150 -13.10 50.57 20.11
CA SER A 150 -14.35 50.55 20.86
C SER A 150 -15.35 51.52 20.24
N VAL A 151 -16.62 51.15 20.22
CA VAL A 151 -17.74 51.98 19.78
C VAL A 151 -18.91 51.86 20.75
N ASN A 152 -19.65 52.95 20.94
CA ASN A 152 -20.94 52.95 21.64
C ASN A 152 -21.90 53.90 20.90
N LEU A 153 -23.09 54.14 21.46
CA LEU A 153 -24.08 55.06 20.86
C LEU A 153 -23.60 56.51 20.74
N VAL A 154 -22.54 56.87 21.45
CA VAL A 154 -22.04 58.24 21.61
C VAL A 154 -20.85 58.52 20.69
N GLY A 155 -20.00 57.53 20.43
CA GLY A 155 -18.86 57.72 19.56
C GLY A 155 -17.93 56.50 19.45
N LYS A 156 -16.73 56.77 18.96
CA LYS A 156 -15.70 55.77 18.67
C LYS A 156 -14.38 56.14 19.36
N SER A 157 -13.65 55.15 19.84
CA SER A 157 -12.30 55.34 20.38
C SER A 157 -11.26 55.47 19.26
N ALA A 158 -10.02 55.78 19.64
CA ALA A 158 -8.85 55.53 18.80
C ALA A 158 -8.68 54.02 18.50
N PHE A 159 -7.94 53.72 17.44
CA PHE A 159 -7.54 52.36 17.10
C PHE A 159 -6.44 51.83 18.02
N VAL A 160 -6.52 50.53 18.28
CA VAL A 160 -5.46 49.72 18.89
C VAL A 160 -4.96 48.75 17.84
N GLU A 161 -3.66 48.80 17.60
CA GLU A 161 -2.97 47.87 16.71
C GLU A 161 -2.52 46.64 17.49
N ALA A 162 -2.70 45.46 16.91
CA ALA A 162 -2.04 44.24 17.33
C ALA A 162 -1.54 43.46 16.11
N SER A 163 -0.35 42.90 16.21
CA SER A 163 0.23 42.05 15.16
C SER A 163 0.39 40.62 15.66
N GLY A 164 0.08 39.65 14.81
CA GLY A 164 0.24 38.24 15.13
C GLY A 164 0.57 37.41 13.90
N ARG A 165 0.97 36.16 14.15
CA ARG A 165 1.29 35.16 13.13
C ARG A 165 0.32 33.99 13.27
N ALA A 166 0.11 33.25 12.17
CA ALA A 166 -0.45 31.91 12.27
C ALA A 166 0.47 31.01 13.10
N SER A 167 -0.03 29.82 13.45
CA SER A 167 0.81 28.79 14.06
C SER A 167 2.10 28.60 13.26
N ASN A 168 3.22 28.35 13.94
CA ASN A 168 4.49 27.95 13.32
C ASN A 168 4.82 26.48 13.65
N ASP A 169 3.85 25.71 14.15
CA ASP A 169 4.03 24.29 14.46
C ASP A 169 4.09 23.45 13.18
N ALA A 170 5.31 23.25 12.67
CA ALA A 170 5.57 22.48 11.46
C ALA A 170 5.05 21.03 11.54
N ALA A 171 5.16 20.38 12.71
CA ALA A 171 4.68 19.01 12.89
C ALA A 171 3.15 18.95 12.78
N GLY A 172 2.46 19.88 13.45
CA GLY A 172 1.02 20.02 13.36
C GLY A 172 0.52 20.34 11.94
N TYR A 173 1.26 21.15 11.16
CA TYR A 173 0.94 21.35 9.74
C TYR A 173 1.06 20.07 8.92
N LEU A 174 2.12 19.27 9.13
CA LEU A 174 2.30 17.99 8.43
C LEU A 174 1.16 17.02 8.75
N GLU A 175 0.72 16.97 10.01
CA GLU A 175 -0.42 16.16 10.42
C GLU A 175 -1.73 16.63 9.77
N LEU A 176 -1.99 17.95 9.79
CA LEU A 176 -3.14 18.55 9.10
C LEU A 176 -3.17 18.20 7.61
N PHE A 177 -2.02 18.26 6.94
CA PHE A 177 -1.92 17.89 5.53
C PHE A 177 -2.10 16.39 5.32
N ARG A 178 -1.51 15.54 6.17
CA ARG A 178 -1.71 14.08 6.12
C ARG A 178 -3.19 13.72 6.22
N GLU A 179 -3.93 14.34 7.15
CA GLU A 179 -5.36 14.10 7.29
C GLU A 179 -6.14 14.57 6.05
N LYS A 180 -5.87 15.79 5.56
CA LYS A 180 -6.54 16.32 4.36
C LYS A 180 -6.24 15.51 3.11
N ILE A 181 -4.99 15.09 2.91
CA ILE A 181 -4.58 14.22 1.82
C ILE A 181 -5.29 12.87 1.99
N GLY A 182 -5.23 12.27 3.17
CA GLY A 182 -5.92 11.02 3.53
C GLY A 182 -7.42 11.02 3.23
N LYS A 183 -8.11 12.15 3.41
CA LYS A 183 -9.54 12.31 3.08
C LYS A 183 -9.85 12.52 1.60
N THR A 184 -8.85 12.78 0.76
CA THR A 184 -9.04 12.94 -0.68
C THR A 184 -8.80 11.61 -1.41
N HIS A 185 -9.58 11.32 -2.46
CA HIS A 185 -9.39 10.15 -3.33
C HIS A 185 -7.95 10.00 -3.89
N LEU A 186 -7.14 11.06 -3.86
CA LEU A 186 -5.72 11.01 -4.20
C LEU A 186 -4.91 10.17 -3.20
N ALA A 187 -5.24 10.21 -1.90
CA ALA A 187 -4.63 9.30 -0.94
C ALA A 187 -5.15 7.88 -1.09
N GLU A 188 -6.43 7.66 -1.42
CA GLU A 188 -6.90 6.31 -1.75
C GLU A 188 -6.18 5.75 -2.97
N ALA A 189 -6.01 6.55 -4.04
CA ALA A 189 -5.26 6.16 -5.22
C ALA A 189 -3.78 5.92 -4.90
N LEU A 190 -3.15 6.78 -4.09
CA LEU A 190 -1.75 6.60 -3.67
C LEU A 190 -1.58 5.42 -2.72
N TRP A 191 -2.50 5.19 -1.79
CA TRP A 191 -2.51 4.03 -0.90
C TRP A 191 -2.78 2.76 -1.69
N ALA A 192 -3.65 2.75 -2.70
CA ALA A 192 -3.87 1.62 -3.60
C ALA A 192 -2.64 1.31 -4.46
N GLU A 193 -1.92 2.34 -4.93
CA GLU A 193 -0.67 2.17 -5.67
C GLU A 193 0.48 1.67 -4.76
N ILE A 194 0.46 2.03 -3.47
CA ILE A 194 1.41 1.56 -2.46
C ILE A 194 1.02 0.18 -1.90
N ASP A 195 -0.28 -0.13 -1.85
CA ASP A 195 -0.83 -1.39 -1.39
C ASP A 195 -0.74 -2.43 -2.51
N ASN A 196 0.45 -3.03 -2.62
CA ASN A 196 0.83 -4.14 -3.48
C ASN A 196 0.04 -5.46 -3.20
N SER A 197 -1.20 -5.38 -2.73
CA SER A 197 -2.11 -6.51 -2.53
C SER A 197 -2.35 -7.27 -3.84
N GLN A 198 -2.46 -6.57 -4.98
CA GLN A 198 -2.53 -7.20 -6.31
C GLN A 198 -1.25 -7.98 -6.64
N LEU A 199 -0.07 -7.41 -6.39
CA LEU A 199 1.20 -8.12 -6.57
C LEU A 199 1.33 -9.34 -5.65
N LYS A 200 0.76 -9.29 -4.44
CA LYS A 200 0.74 -10.42 -3.52
C LYS A 200 -0.14 -11.56 -4.03
N ASP A 201 -1.31 -11.24 -4.58
CA ASP A 201 -2.22 -12.24 -5.16
C ASP A 201 -1.64 -12.84 -6.45
N GLU A 202 -1.07 -12.01 -7.34
CA GLU A 202 -0.35 -12.46 -8.54
C GLU A 202 0.85 -13.36 -8.19
N MET A 203 1.60 -13.03 -7.13
CA MET A 203 2.69 -13.89 -6.64
C MET A 203 2.16 -15.22 -6.06
N ALA A 204 1.01 -15.22 -5.39
CA ALA A 204 0.39 -16.44 -4.87
C ALA A 204 -0.13 -17.34 -6.01
N GLU A 205 -0.72 -16.74 -7.04
CA GLU A 205 -1.15 -17.44 -8.25
C GLU A 205 0.06 -18.01 -9.01
N MET A 206 1.11 -17.22 -9.21
CA MET A 206 2.36 -17.65 -9.83
C MET A 206 3.02 -18.80 -9.05
N GLN A 207 3.01 -18.74 -7.71
CA GLN A 207 3.51 -19.82 -6.86
C GLN A 207 2.70 -21.11 -7.04
N THR A 208 1.39 -21.00 -7.23
CA THR A 208 0.49 -22.12 -7.51
C THR A 208 0.82 -22.72 -8.87
N THR A 209 0.90 -21.91 -9.93
CA THR A 209 1.27 -22.35 -11.27
C THR A 209 2.66 -23.01 -11.29
N ILE A 210 3.66 -22.44 -10.62
CA ILE A 210 4.99 -23.04 -10.50
C ILE A 210 4.91 -24.42 -9.83
N THR A 211 4.05 -24.58 -8.81
CA THR A 211 3.86 -25.85 -8.11
C THR A 211 3.15 -26.87 -9.00
N GLU A 212 2.12 -26.47 -9.73
CA GLU A 212 1.43 -27.33 -10.70
C GLU A 212 2.35 -27.76 -11.84
N THR A 213 3.05 -26.83 -12.47
CA THR A 213 4.05 -27.14 -13.52
C THR A 213 5.15 -28.06 -12.98
N ARG A 214 5.60 -27.86 -11.73
CA ARG A 214 6.57 -28.77 -11.10
C ARG A 214 6.00 -30.18 -10.94
N ASN A 215 4.75 -30.31 -10.52
CA ASN A 215 4.08 -31.60 -10.37
C ASN A 215 3.88 -32.29 -11.74
N GLU A 216 3.46 -31.54 -12.76
CA GLU A 216 3.35 -32.01 -14.14
C GLU A 216 4.70 -32.51 -14.67
N ILE A 217 5.78 -31.71 -14.54
CA ILE A 217 7.13 -32.13 -14.92
C ILE A 217 7.52 -33.42 -14.18
N THR A 218 7.27 -33.49 -12.87
CA THR A 218 7.60 -34.68 -12.07
C THR A 218 6.85 -35.91 -12.57
N GLN A 219 5.56 -35.76 -12.90
CA GLN A 219 4.72 -36.83 -13.40
C GLN A 219 5.15 -37.27 -14.82
N THR A 220 5.40 -36.32 -15.73
CA THR A 220 5.86 -36.61 -17.09
C THR A 220 7.22 -37.28 -17.09
N VAL A 221 8.16 -36.82 -16.27
CA VAL A 221 9.49 -37.44 -16.13
C VAL A 221 9.35 -38.85 -15.56
N SER A 222 8.54 -39.05 -14.52
CA SER A 222 8.31 -40.38 -13.93
C SER A 222 7.71 -41.34 -14.95
N LYS A 223 6.67 -40.93 -15.67
CA LYS A 223 6.04 -41.74 -16.72
C LYS A 223 7.01 -42.07 -17.85
N THR A 224 7.81 -41.09 -18.29
CA THR A 224 8.81 -41.31 -19.35
C THR A 224 9.88 -42.29 -18.89
N LEU A 225 10.33 -42.21 -17.63
CA LEU A 225 11.28 -43.17 -17.06
C LEU A 225 10.66 -44.56 -16.92
N GLU A 226 9.39 -44.68 -16.55
CA GLU A 226 8.66 -45.95 -16.52
C GLU A 226 8.52 -46.55 -17.92
N ASP A 227 8.10 -45.77 -18.91
CA ASP A 227 7.95 -46.19 -20.30
C ASP A 227 9.31 -46.62 -20.90
N GLN A 228 10.38 -45.86 -20.62
CA GLN A 228 11.75 -46.22 -21.01
C GLN A 228 12.23 -47.48 -20.30
N SER A 229 11.97 -47.63 -19.01
CA SER A 229 12.29 -48.85 -18.25
C SER A 229 11.54 -50.07 -18.82
N ALA A 230 10.24 -49.94 -19.11
CA ALA A 230 9.44 -50.98 -19.74
C ALA A 230 9.96 -51.34 -21.13
N THR A 231 10.38 -50.35 -21.93
CA THR A 231 11.00 -50.57 -23.26
C THR A 231 12.33 -51.29 -23.13
N ILE A 232 13.17 -50.93 -22.15
CA ILE A 232 14.45 -51.62 -21.87
C ILE A 232 14.19 -53.06 -21.42
N GLN A 233 13.21 -53.29 -20.55
CA GLN A 233 12.81 -54.64 -20.14
C GLN A 233 12.25 -55.44 -21.32
N GLN A 234 11.50 -54.81 -22.23
CA GLN A 234 11.07 -55.45 -23.47
C GLN A 234 12.23 -55.75 -24.41
N ILE A 235 13.24 -54.89 -24.54
CA ILE A 235 14.44 -55.17 -25.35
C ILE A 235 15.26 -56.30 -24.73
N GLN A 236 15.43 -56.30 -23.40
CA GLN A 236 16.04 -57.41 -22.67
C GLN A 236 15.23 -58.68 -22.85
N ARG A 237 13.89 -58.62 -22.74
CA ARG A 237 13.01 -59.76 -23.02
C ARG A 237 13.07 -60.19 -24.46
N VAL A 238 13.10 -59.31 -25.46
CA VAL A 238 13.27 -59.68 -26.88
C VAL A 238 14.65 -60.31 -27.06
N GLN A 239 15.73 -59.83 -26.45
CA GLN A 239 17.00 -60.57 -26.44
C GLN A 239 16.92 -61.91 -25.69
N THR A 240 15.96 -62.09 -24.79
CA THR A 240 15.74 -63.34 -24.03
C THR A 240 14.72 -64.28 -24.70
N ASP A 241 13.77 -63.75 -25.47
CA ASP A 241 12.61 -64.38 -26.18
C ASP A 241 12.89 -64.54 -27.68
N THR A 242 13.94 -63.91 -28.22
CA THR A 242 14.58 -64.33 -29.48
C THR A 242 15.47 -65.56 -29.26
N ASN A 243 15.14 -66.38 -28.26
CA ASN A 243 15.46 -67.80 -28.22
C ASN A 243 14.21 -68.57 -28.67
N ASN A 244 14.14 -68.84 -29.97
CA ASN A 244 13.26 -69.79 -30.66
C ASN A 244 11.97 -69.26 -31.32
N ASP A 245 12.07 -68.32 -32.26
CA ASP A 245 11.48 -68.54 -33.60
C ASP A 245 11.69 -67.37 -34.59
N LEU A 246 12.60 -67.58 -35.54
CA LEU A 246 12.45 -67.20 -36.96
C LEU A 246 13.54 -67.93 -37.77
N ASN A 247 13.15 -69.03 -38.42
CA ASN A 247 13.86 -69.71 -39.52
C ASN A 247 15.40 -69.70 -39.44
N SER A 248 15.88 -70.28 -38.34
CA SER A 248 17.17 -70.94 -38.08
C SER A 248 18.41 -70.56 -38.91
N MET A 249 19.04 -69.43 -38.56
CA MET A 249 20.50 -69.26 -38.62
C MET A 249 21.03 -69.04 -37.20
N TRP A 250 21.98 -69.85 -36.73
CA TRP A 250 22.54 -69.74 -35.37
C TRP A 250 23.76 -68.80 -35.31
N ALA A 251 23.75 -67.96 -34.28
CA ALA A 251 24.68 -66.88 -33.97
C ALA A 251 26.07 -67.32 -33.50
N VAL A 252 27.07 -66.46 -33.71
CA VAL A 252 28.43 -66.62 -33.19
C VAL A 252 28.47 -66.18 -31.72
N LYS A 253 28.64 -67.13 -30.80
CA LYS A 253 28.84 -66.84 -29.38
C LYS A 253 30.34 -66.76 -29.08
N LEU A 254 30.81 -65.57 -28.74
CA LEU A 254 32.17 -65.34 -28.22
C LEU A 254 32.16 -65.55 -26.71
N GLN A 255 33.00 -66.45 -26.20
CA GLN A 255 33.17 -66.64 -24.76
C GLN A 255 34.62 -66.33 -24.35
N GLN A 256 34.77 -65.38 -23.42
CA GLN A 256 36.05 -65.03 -22.84
C GLN A 256 36.37 -65.99 -21.69
N MET A 257 37.54 -66.63 -21.70
CA MET A 257 38.02 -67.46 -20.58
C MET A 257 38.76 -66.60 -19.54
N GLN A 258 39.00 -67.17 -18.35
CA GLN A 258 39.57 -66.47 -17.18
C GLN A 258 41.01 -65.94 -17.37
N ASP A 259 41.70 -66.32 -18.46
CA ASP A 259 42.98 -65.74 -18.88
C ASP A 259 42.84 -64.49 -19.77
N GLY A 260 41.60 -64.05 -20.03
CA GLY A 260 41.27 -62.87 -20.83
C GLY A 260 41.10 -63.12 -22.33
N ARG A 261 41.29 -64.35 -22.84
CA ARG A 261 41.18 -64.66 -24.27
C ARG A 261 39.77 -65.11 -24.66
N ARG A 262 39.30 -64.65 -25.83
CA ARG A 262 37.96 -64.94 -26.36
C ARG A 262 38.02 -66.06 -27.39
N TYR A 263 37.17 -67.07 -27.23
CA TYR A 263 37.05 -68.21 -28.13
C TYR A 263 35.66 -68.26 -28.76
N ILE A 264 35.59 -68.72 -30.00
CA ILE A 264 34.34 -68.98 -30.70
C ILE A 264 33.78 -70.30 -30.16
N ALA A 265 32.67 -70.22 -29.42
CA ALA A 265 32.09 -71.35 -28.70
C ALA A 265 31.01 -72.11 -29.50
N GLY A 266 30.87 -71.86 -30.81
CA GLY A 266 29.95 -72.61 -31.67
C GLY A 266 29.67 -71.94 -33.02
N ILE A 267 29.27 -72.76 -34.00
CA ILE A 267 28.75 -72.39 -35.31
C ILE A 267 27.40 -73.13 -35.51
N GLY A 268 26.48 -72.50 -36.26
CA GLY A 268 25.07 -72.89 -36.32
C GLY A 268 24.71 -74.17 -37.08
N ALA A 269 23.63 -74.79 -36.63
CA ALA A 269 22.93 -75.88 -37.31
C ALA A 269 21.63 -75.37 -37.94
N GLY A 270 21.30 -75.88 -39.12
CA GLY A 270 20.12 -75.48 -39.88
C GLY A 270 19.34 -76.70 -40.41
N ILE A 271 18.08 -76.48 -40.73
CA ILE A 271 17.22 -77.45 -41.41
C ILE A 271 16.86 -76.83 -42.76
N GLU A 272 17.15 -77.54 -43.84
CA GLU A 272 16.78 -77.12 -45.20
C GLU A 272 15.64 -78.02 -45.69
N ASN A 273 14.61 -77.40 -46.25
CA ASN A 273 13.46 -78.12 -46.79
C ASN A 273 13.65 -78.22 -48.31
N THR A 274 14.16 -79.35 -48.78
CA THR A 274 14.32 -79.63 -50.21
C THR A 274 13.09 -80.42 -50.72
N PRO A 275 12.83 -80.45 -52.05
CA PRO A 275 11.70 -81.20 -52.61
C PRO A 275 11.69 -82.70 -52.26
N ASP A 276 12.82 -83.26 -51.83
CA ASP A 276 13.00 -84.67 -51.46
C ASP A 276 12.87 -84.95 -49.94
N GLY A 277 12.53 -83.92 -49.14
CA GLY A 277 12.26 -84.04 -47.70
C GLY A 277 13.25 -83.32 -46.78
N MET A 278 12.90 -83.21 -45.50
CA MET A 278 13.59 -82.40 -44.49
C MET A 278 14.97 -82.99 -44.12
N GLN A 279 16.06 -82.22 -44.26
CA GLN A 279 17.41 -82.63 -43.88
C GLN A 279 18.01 -81.70 -42.81
N SER A 280 18.64 -82.29 -41.80
CA SER A 280 19.35 -81.57 -40.72
C SER A 280 20.85 -81.53 -40.99
N GLN A 281 21.48 -80.37 -40.85
CA GLN A 281 22.93 -80.20 -41.00
C GLN A 281 23.55 -79.33 -39.88
N ILE A 282 24.79 -79.67 -39.49
CA ILE A 282 25.63 -78.87 -38.60
C ILE A 282 26.73 -78.23 -39.45
N LEU A 283 26.76 -76.90 -39.49
CA LEU A 283 27.80 -76.14 -40.20
C LEU A 283 28.82 -75.65 -39.16
N LEU A 284 30.11 -75.92 -39.36
CA LEU A 284 31.19 -75.52 -38.46
C LEU A 284 32.26 -74.71 -39.23
N ALA A 285 32.35 -73.40 -38.98
CA ALA A 285 33.43 -72.54 -39.48
C ALA A 285 34.62 -72.56 -38.50
N ALA A 286 35.50 -73.56 -38.63
CA ALA A 286 36.72 -73.69 -37.82
C ALA A 286 37.83 -74.45 -38.58
N ASP A 287 39.08 -73.98 -38.49
CA ASP A 287 40.26 -74.66 -39.09
C ASP A 287 40.66 -75.94 -38.33
N ARG A 288 40.37 -75.96 -37.03
CA ARG A 288 40.63 -77.08 -36.13
C ARG A 288 39.52 -77.16 -35.08
N VAL A 289 38.90 -78.32 -34.99
CA VAL A 289 38.04 -78.69 -33.86
C VAL A 289 38.89 -79.57 -32.96
N ALA A 290 39.22 -79.06 -31.77
CA ALA A 290 40.02 -79.77 -30.78
C ALA A 290 39.30 -79.79 -29.44
N PHE A 291 39.44 -80.90 -28.72
CA PHE A 291 39.09 -80.95 -27.32
C PHE A 291 40.23 -80.33 -26.52
N ILE A 292 39.91 -79.31 -25.74
CA ILE A 292 40.87 -78.71 -24.81
C ILE A 292 40.69 -79.43 -23.48
N ASN A 293 41.77 -79.97 -22.93
CA ASN A 293 41.80 -80.46 -21.57
C ASN A 293 41.74 -79.24 -20.63
N PRO A 294 40.64 -79.07 -19.88
CA PRO A 294 40.45 -77.87 -19.06
C PRO A 294 41.37 -77.81 -17.85
N GLU A 295 41.96 -78.93 -17.43
CA GLU A 295 42.84 -78.99 -16.24
C GLU A 295 44.24 -78.44 -16.50
N ASN A 296 44.73 -78.51 -17.74
CA ASN A 296 46.10 -78.12 -18.09
C ASN A 296 46.19 -77.27 -19.38
N GLY A 297 45.10 -77.07 -20.11
CA GLY A 297 45.05 -76.27 -21.33
C GLY A 297 45.53 -76.98 -22.59
N ASP A 298 45.91 -78.26 -22.50
CA ASP A 298 46.38 -79.04 -23.65
C ASP A 298 45.26 -79.28 -24.65
N THR A 299 45.57 -79.27 -25.95
CA THR A 299 44.55 -79.41 -27.01
C THR A 299 44.73 -80.69 -27.81
N THR A 300 43.74 -81.58 -27.77
CA THR A 300 43.69 -82.82 -28.56
C THR A 300 42.84 -82.58 -29.83
N PRO A 301 43.42 -82.60 -31.04
CA PRO A 301 42.65 -82.41 -32.28
C PRO A 301 41.63 -83.54 -32.47
N ALA A 302 40.40 -83.17 -32.79
CA ALA A 302 39.31 -84.10 -33.10
C ALA A 302 39.05 -84.16 -34.60
N LEU A 303 38.86 -82.99 -35.21
CA LEU A 303 38.76 -82.81 -36.66
C LEU A 303 39.68 -81.69 -37.08
N VAL A 304 40.49 -81.94 -38.12
CA VAL A 304 41.36 -80.95 -38.74
C VAL A 304 41.09 -80.96 -40.22
N THR A 305 40.70 -79.81 -40.77
CA THR A 305 40.48 -79.67 -42.20
C THR A 305 41.71 -78.98 -42.80
N GLN A 306 42.44 -79.69 -43.66
CA GLN A 306 43.67 -79.17 -44.28
C GLN A 306 43.70 -79.55 -45.77
N GLY A 307 43.90 -78.56 -46.65
CA GLY A 307 43.98 -78.81 -48.11
C GLY A 307 42.69 -79.33 -48.75
N GLY A 308 41.52 -79.08 -48.15
CA GLY A 308 40.22 -79.55 -48.65
C GLY A 308 39.88 -81.00 -48.28
N GLN A 309 40.75 -81.67 -47.52
CA GLN A 309 40.48 -82.97 -46.91
C GLN A 309 40.29 -82.82 -45.40
N THR A 310 39.30 -83.52 -44.86
CA THR A 310 39.02 -83.55 -43.43
C THR A 310 39.67 -84.78 -42.82
N PHE A 311 40.60 -84.55 -41.91
CA PHE A 311 41.26 -85.58 -41.13
C PHE A 311 40.54 -85.72 -39.79
N ILE A 312 40.07 -86.92 -39.52
CA ILE A 312 39.39 -87.25 -38.27
C ILE A 312 40.33 -88.11 -37.45
N ASN A 313 40.51 -87.76 -36.18
CA ASN A 313 41.38 -88.51 -35.28
C ASN A 313 40.90 -89.96 -35.13
N GLU A 314 41.80 -90.94 -35.26
CA GLU A 314 41.50 -92.38 -35.12
C GLU A 314 40.87 -92.71 -33.75
N ALA A 315 41.21 -91.95 -32.71
CA ALA A 315 40.60 -92.12 -31.39
C ALA A 315 39.08 -91.85 -31.38
N LEU A 316 38.56 -91.17 -32.40
CA LEU A 316 37.16 -90.78 -32.52
C LEU A 316 36.30 -91.77 -33.32
N ILE A 317 36.91 -92.57 -34.21
CA ILE A 317 36.20 -93.54 -35.06
C ILE A 317 36.87 -94.90 -34.91
N LYS A 318 36.24 -95.81 -34.16
CA LYS A 318 36.77 -97.17 -33.92
C LYS A 318 36.36 -98.20 -34.98
N THR A 319 35.23 -97.98 -35.64
CA THR A 319 34.71 -98.83 -36.73
C THR A 319 33.92 -97.96 -37.69
N LEU A 320 34.16 -98.10 -39.00
CA LEU A 320 33.44 -97.39 -40.05
C LEU A 320 32.62 -98.40 -40.87
N THR A 321 31.30 -98.20 -40.92
CA THR A 321 30.42 -99.00 -41.77
C THR A 321 29.96 -98.13 -42.93
N ALA A 322 30.52 -98.34 -44.13
CA ALA A 322 30.08 -97.65 -45.34
C ALA A 322 29.00 -98.49 -46.05
N PRO A 323 27.76 -98.00 -46.20
CA PRO A 323 26.67 -98.77 -46.82
C PRO A 323 26.92 -99.11 -48.29
N THR A 324 27.72 -98.30 -48.98
CA THR A 324 28.11 -98.53 -50.37
C THR A 324 29.52 -97.97 -50.59
N ILE A 325 30.46 -98.80 -51.02
CA ILE A 325 31.77 -98.35 -51.48
C ILE A 325 31.78 -98.53 -53.00
N THR A 326 31.79 -97.43 -53.74
CA THR A 326 31.91 -97.46 -55.20
C THR A 326 33.39 -97.42 -55.57
N SER A 327 33.98 -98.59 -55.84
CA SER A 327 35.36 -98.71 -56.31
C SER A 327 35.40 -98.63 -57.84
N GLY A 328 35.99 -97.56 -58.39
CA GLY A 328 36.14 -97.32 -59.84
C GLY A 328 37.33 -98.03 -60.49
N GLY A 329 37.64 -99.26 -60.07
CA GLY A 329 38.77 -100.04 -60.60
C GLY A 329 38.35 -100.97 -61.74
N ASN A 330 38.95 -100.78 -62.93
CA ASN A 330 38.76 -101.65 -64.10
C ASN A 330 39.43 -103.03 -63.88
N PRO A 331 38.73 -104.16 -64.05
CA PRO A 331 39.30 -105.49 -63.81
C PRO A 331 40.28 -105.91 -64.93
N PRO A 332 41.30 -106.74 -64.62
CA PRO A 332 42.25 -107.20 -65.63
C PRO A 332 41.64 -108.28 -66.54
N HIS A 333 41.79 -108.09 -67.85
CA HIS A 333 41.56 -109.13 -68.87
C HIS A 333 42.75 -110.08 -68.96
N SER A 334 42.48 -111.36 -69.21
CA SER A 334 43.18 -112.27 -70.16
C SER A 334 42.75 -113.73 -69.90
N PRO A 335 42.94 -114.68 -70.83
CA PRO A 335 42.75 -114.68 -72.29
C PRO A 335 41.55 -115.53 -72.73
#